data_AF-A0A178V966-F1
#
_entry.id   AF-A0A178V966-F1
#
_cell.length_a   1.000
_cell.length_b   1.000
_cell.length_c   1.000
_cell.angle_alpha   90.00
_cell.angle_beta   90.00
_cell.angle_gamma   90.00
#
_symmetry.space_group_name_H-M   'P 1'
#
loop_
_entity.id
_entity.type
_entity.pdbx_description
1 polymer ?
#
loop_
_entity_poly.entity_id
_entity_poly.type
_entity_poly.pdbx_seq_one_letter_code
_entity_poly.pdbx_strand_id
1 'polypeptide(L)' 'MEKSESSQRNYILATWKLRTYLKLPWRPLISINGNTVYDLDKDFKIVRHVESWNVSALEAIGQIFTVKSFPFRD' A
#
# COMPACT_ATOMS: atom_id res chain seq x y z
N MET A 1 19.77 8.19 33.99
CA MET A 1 19.10 9.44 33.63
C MET A 1 18.91 9.41 32.13
N GLU A 2 17.65 9.35 31.72
CA GLU A 2 17.19 9.19 30.35
C GLU A 2 17.75 10.29 29.46
N LYS A 3 18.20 9.92 28.25
CA LYS A 3 18.09 10.83 27.11
C LYS A 3 17.21 10.12 26.09
N SER A 4 15.92 10.16 26.36
CA SER A 4 14.90 9.95 25.33
C SER A 4 15.06 11.09 24.32
N GLU A 5 15.96 10.88 23.36
CA GLU A 5 15.94 11.65 22.13
C GLU A 5 14.62 11.31 21.45
N SER A 6 13.59 12.08 21.81
CA SER A 6 12.50 12.44 20.92
C SER A 6 13.13 13.18 19.74
N SER A 7 13.89 12.43 18.93
CA SER A 7 14.19 12.78 17.56
C SER A 7 12.84 13.13 16.97
N GLN A 8 12.61 14.42 16.70
CA GLN A 8 11.42 14.85 15.99
C GLN A 8 11.41 14.07 14.70
N ARG A 9 10.65 12.97 14.68
CA ARG A 9 10.56 12.12 13.51
C ARG A 9 9.72 12.92 12.54
N ASN A 10 10.38 13.65 11.65
CA ASN A 10 9.73 14.36 10.56
C ASN A 10 9.38 13.33 9.49
N TYR A 11 8.33 12.55 9.73
CA TYR A 11 7.82 11.60 8.75
C TYR A 11 6.31 11.70 8.62
N ILE A 12 5.82 11.37 7.42
CA ILE A 12 4.40 11.20 7.13
C ILE A 12 4.14 9.71 6.98
N LEU A 13 3.20 9.18 7.77
CA LEU A 13 2.63 7.85 7.54
C LEU A 13 1.31 8.02 6.79
N ALA A 14 1.30 7.59 5.53
CA ALA A 14 0.09 7.57 4.71
C ALA A 14 -0.43 6.13 4.61
N THR A 15 -1.66 5.86 5.06
CA THR A 15 -2.32 4.58 4.83
C THR A 15 -3.17 4.66 3.55
N TRP A 16 -3.22 3.57 2.79
CA TRP A 16 -3.89 3.57 1.50
C TRP A 16 -4.51 2.22 1.14
N LYS A 17 -5.38 2.24 0.13
CA LYS A 17 -5.96 1.06 -0.51
C LYS A 17 -5.88 1.19 -2.03
N LEU A 18 -5.07 0.34 -2.66
CA LEU A 18 -5.03 0.17 -4.10
C LEU A 18 -6.25 -0.65 -4.53
N ARG A 19 -7.09 -0.11 -5.40
CA ARG A 19 -8.19 -0.85 -6.03
C ARG A 19 -8.25 -0.55 -7.52
N THR A 20 -8.03 -1.56 -8.36
CA THR A 20 -8.01 -1.38 -9.83
C THR A 20 -8.42 -2.65 -10.56
N TYR A 21 -8.94 -2.48 -11.78
CA TYR A 21 -9.18 -3.58 -12.71
C TYR A 21 -8.05 -3.64 -13.73
N LEU A 22 -7.41 -4.79 -13.90
CA LEU A 22 -6.41 -4.96 -14.96
C LEU A 22 -7.09 -5.12 -16.31
N LYS A 23 -6.45 -4.61 -17.36
CA LYS A 23 -6.89 -4.73 -18.75
C LYS A 23 -6.56 -6.12 -19.34
N LEU A 24 -7.01 -7.18 -18.66
CA LEU A 24 -6.97 -8.56 -19.13
C LEU A 24 -8.39 -9.03 -19.50
N PRO A 25 -8.56 -10.07 -20.33
CA PRO A 25 -9.89 -10.50 -20.80
C PRO A 25 -10.90 -10.75 -19.68
N TRP A 26 -10.47 -11.32 -18.55
CA TRP A 26 -11.32 -11.61 -17.39
C TRP A 26 -11.36 -10.47 -16.35
N ARG A 27 -10.77 -9.30 -16.66
CA ARG A 27 -10.80 -8.06 -15.86
C ARG A 27 -10.61 -8.30 -14.34
N PRO A 28 -9.47 -8.86 -13.91
CA PRO A 28 -9.27 -9.18 -12.50
C PRO A 28 -9.25 -7.90 -11.66
N LEU A 29 -9.86 -7.98 -10.47
CA LEU A 29 -9.87 -6.90 -9.49
C LEU A 29 -8.67 -7.06 -8.55
N ILE A 30 -7.73 -6.12 -8.63
CA ILE A 30 -6.69 -5.94 -7.62
C ILE A 30 -7.26 -5.06 -6.50
N SER A 31 -7.12 -5.51 -5.26
CA SER A 31 -7.53 -4.80 -4.05
C SER A 31 -6.54 -5.09 -2.93
N ILE A 32 -5.62 -4.16 -2.68
CA ILE A 32 -4.53 -4.32 -1.72
C ILE A 32 -4.52 -3.10 -0.79
N ASN A 33 -4.39 -3.32 0.51
CA ASN A 33 -4.15 -2.26 1.47
C ASN A 33 -2.65 -2.07 1.69
N GLY A 34 -2.23 -0.91 2.14
CA GLY A 34 -0.84 -0.67 2.48
C GLY A 34 -0.64 0.64 3.21
N ASN A 35 0.63 0.97 3.40
CA ASN A 35 1.04 2.26 3.90
C ASN A 35 2.37 2.68 3.27
N THR A 36 2.62 3.97 3.27
CA THR A 36 3.87 4.56 2.83
C THR A 36 4.41 5.45 3.93
N VAL A 37 5.69 5.27 4.25
CA VAL A 37 6.44 6.13 5.16
C VAL A 37 7.28 7.08 4.31
N TYR A 38 7.05 8.37 4.50
CA TYR A 38 7.84 9.44 3.88
C TYR A 38 8.68 10.12 4.95
N ASP A 39 10.00 10.04 4.89
CA ASP A 39 10.85 10.86 5.75
C ASP A 39 11.09 12.21 5.10
N LEU A 40 11.04 13.27 5.90
CA LEU A 40 11.20 14.66 5.48
C LEU A 40 12.51 15.23 5.99
N ASP A 41 13.16 16.07 5.17
CA ASP A 41 14.28 16.89 5.62
C ASP A 41 13.82 18.13 6.41
N LYS A 42 14.79 18.96 6.80
CA LYS A 42 14.55 20.23 7.52
C LYS A 42 13.76 21.27 6.72
N ASP A 43 13.70 21.13 5.39
CA ASP A 43 12.95 22.01 4.49
C ASP A 43 11.60 21.37 4.10
N PHE A 44 11.18 20.32 4.84
CA PHE A 44 9.97 19.52 4.63
C PHE A 44 9.86 18.82 3.27
N LYS A 45 11.00 18.53 2.62
CA LYS A 45 11.03 17.75 1.38
C LYS A 45 11.11 16.27 1.69
N ILE A 46 10.41 15.46 0.90
CA ILE A 46 10.50 13.99 0.99
C ILE A 46 11.89 13.55 0.52
N VAL A 47 12.64 12.90 1.40
CA VAL A 47 13.99 12.38 1.12
C VAL A 47 14.06 10.85 1.13
N ARG A 48 13.05 10.18 1.68
CA ARG A 48 12.91 8.72 1.65
C ARG A 48 11.44 8.33 1.51
N HIS A 49 11.21 7.33 0.66
CA HIS A 49 9.90 6.74 0.37
C HIS A 49 10.00 5.24 0.60
N VAL A 50 9.23 4.69 1.55
CA VAL A 50 9.16 3.24 1.79
C VAL A 50 7.72 2.78 1.78
N GLU A 51 7.41 1.84 0.91
CA GLU A 51 6.07 1.26 0.80
C GLU A 51 6.00 -0.09 1.50
N SER A 52 4.91 -0.27 2.25
CA SER A 52 4.54 -1.54 2.86
C SER A 52 3.20 -1.98 2.29
N TRP A 53 3.21 -3.13 1.65
CA TRP A 53 2.04 -3.74 1.01
C TRP A 53 1.51 -4.82 1.96
N ASN A 54 0.23 -4.73 2.35
CA ASN A 54 -0.41 -5.74 3.20
C ASN A 54 -0.92 -6.90 2.36
N VAL A 55 0.00 -7.55 1.65
CA VAL A 55 -0.22 -8.72 0.80
C VAL A 55 1.12 -9.38 0.52
N SER A 56 1.17 -10.71 0.46
CA SER A 56 2.35 -11.40 -0.07
C SER A 56 2.43 -11.28 -1.59
N ALA A 57 3.63 -11.48 -2.15
CA ALA A 57 3.80 -11.50 -3.60
C ALA A 57 2.91 -12.57 -4.28
N LEU A 58 2.78 -13.75 -3.68
CA LEU A 58 1.97 -14.84 -4.22
C LEU A 58 0.48 -14.50 -4.21
N GLU A 59 -0.03 -13.91 -3.12
CA GLU A 59 -1.43 -13.48 -3.04
C GLU A 59 -1.72 -12.35 -4.04
N ALA A 60 -0.80 -11.40 -4.22
CA ALA A 60 -0.94 -10.33 -5.20
C ALA A 60 -1.02 -10.89 -6.64
N ILE A 61 -0.16 -11.86 -6.98
CA ILE A 61 -0.22 -12.58 -8.25
C ILE A 61 -1.52 -13.38 -8.37
N GLY A 62 -1.97 -14.02 -7.29
CA GLY A 62 -3.23 -14.77 -7.25
C GLY A 62 -4.45 -13.91 -7.61
N GLN A 63 -4.47 -12.63 -7.21
CA GLN A 63 -5.54 -11.70 -7.60
C GLN A 63 -5.61 -11.47 -9.11
N ILE A 64 -4.49 -11.56 -9.84
CA ILE A 64 -4.47 -11.43 -11.31
C ILE A 64 -5.21 -12.59 -11.97
N PHE A 65 -5.11 -13.81 -11.44
CA PHE A 65 -5.71 -15.00 -12.03
C PHE A 65 -7.06 -15.38 -11.42
N THR A 66 -7.52 -14.65 -10.41
CA THR A 66 -8.84 -14.86 -9.81
C THR A 66 -9.92 -14.29 -10.71
N VAL A 67 -10.65 -15.16 -11.39
CA VAL A 67 -11.93 -14.80 -12.02
C VAL A 67 -12.94 -14.70 -10.88
N LYS A 68 -13.26 -13.47 -10.45
CA LYS A 68 -14.38 -13.29 -9.53
C LYS A 68 -15.66 -13.61 -10.31
N SER A 69 -16.18 -14.82 -10.15
CA SER A 69 -17.60 -15.07 -10.37
C SER A 69 -18.34 -14.16 -9.38
N PHE A 70 -18.85 -13.04 -9.87
CA PHE A 70 -19.88 -12.33 -9.13
C PHE A 70 -20.98 -13.37 -8.88
N PRO A 71 -21.39 -13.64 -7.63
CA PRO A 71 -22.69 -14.27 -7.45
C PRO A 71 -23.69 -13.26 -8.04
N PHE A 72 -24.37 -13.65 -9.11
CA PHE A 72 -25.56 -12.98 -9.56
C PHE A 72 -26.50 -12.98 -8.35
N ARG A 73 -26.67 -11.83 -7.71
CA ARG A 73 -27.73 -11.64 -6.73
C ARG A 73 -28.90 -11.07 -7.52
N ASP A 74 -29.88 -11.93 -7.77
CA ASP A 74 -31.26 -11.56 -8.14
C ASP A 74 -31.86 -10.58 -7.12
#